data_AF-A0A9N9W0W0-F1
#
_entry.id   AF-A0A9N9W0W0-F1
#
_cell.length_a   1.000
_cell.length_b   1.000
_cell.length_c   1.000
_cell.angle_alpha   90.00
_cell.angle_beta   90.00
_cell.angle_gamma   90.00
#
_symmetry.space_group_name_H-M   'P 1'
#
loop_
_entity.id
_entity.type
_entity.pdbx_description
1 polymer ?
#
loop_
_entity_poly.entity_id
_entity_poly.type
_entity_poly.pdbx_seq_one_letter_code
_entity_poly.pdbx_strand_id
1 'polypeptide(L)'
;MDRYTIPRLADPAIIATARLEPDQPAQMYFRKGWSTSDSFELFGNSGEQRVALMVKTGLGPQARAKFKGEDASLRAMNVALEGFAPRSFGWGRMEGDQNEYFIVTELLEVVMGSPPVGLGRRLSRMHSQPTPIPPSFEAPAFGFSVTTFCGEIPQDNTWKASWPQFYVENRLRPICHIISTASGRDPELEQQIERVIKDVVPVLFGRMGHENISRRSRGRFIGRGEPEHSVEDFVLGPACFYGHSEYELGAARVYGFPPVFFEDYHFSTPRSEPIEDWYWRVLLYELYGLIQIPSIGPGYRDSAMSIMRMLLLKFGTPD
;
A
#
# COMPACT_ATOMS: atom_id res chain seq x y z
N MET A 1 -29.33 -12.71 -13.92
CA MET A 1 -28.57 -13.99 -13.92
C MET A 1 -27.34 -13.77 -13.06
N ASP A 2 -27.28 -14.43 -11.92
CA ASP A 2 -26.20 -14.27 -10.93
C ASP A 2 -24.86 -14.64 -11.56
N ARG A 3 -23.99 -13.63 -11.74
CA ARG A 3 -22.58 -13.83 -12.13
C ARG A 3 -21.76 -14.57 -11.06
N TYR A 4 -22.40 -14.96 -9.96
CA TYR A 4 -21.78 -15.44 -8.73
C TYR A 4 -21.79 -16.97 -8.57
N THR A 5 -22.46 -17.73 -9.45
CA THR A 5 -22.66 -19.18 -9.23
C THR A 5 -22.05 -20.07 -10.32
N ILE A 6 -21.62 -19.52 -11.45
CA ILE A 6 -21.04 -20.30 -12.55
C ILE A 6 -19.52 -20.13 -12.53
N PRO A 7 -18.73 -21.21 -12.30
CA PRO A 7 -17.28 -21.12 -12.38
C PRO A 7 -16.83 -20.77 -13.80
N ARG A 8 -15.80 -19.93 -13.90
CA ARG A 8 -15.13 -19.62 -15.17
C ARG A 8 -13.96 -20.56 -15.36
N LEU A 9 -13.67 -20.95 -16.60
CA LEU A 9 -12.39 -21.60 -16.91
C LEU A 9 -11.28 -20.54 -16.83
N ALA A 10 -10.14 -20.94 -16.28
CA ALA A 10 -8.96 -20.06 -16.24
C ALA A 10 -8.37 -19.88 -17.65
N ASP A 11 -7.94 -18.66 -17.96
CA ASP A 11 -7.19 -18.35 -19.17
C ASP A 11 -5.84 -19.12 -19.17
N PRO A 12 -5.34 -19.61 -20.32
CA PRO A 12 -4.06 -20.32 -20.37
C PRO A 12 -2.88 -19.54 -19.79
N ALA A 13 -2.88 -18.20 -19.90
CA ALA A 13 -1.86 -17.36 -19.30
C ALA A 13 -1.92 -17.39 -17.75
N ILE A 14 -3.13 -17.48 -17.17
CA ILE A 14 -3.31 -17.67 -15.72
C ILE A 14 -2.78 -19.04 -15.31
N ILE A 15 -3.14 -20.11 -16.03
CA ILE A 15 -2.70 -21.49 -15.76
C ILE A 15 -1.16 -21.57 -15.75
N ALA A 16 -0.52 -21.02 -16.80
CA ALA A 16 0.94 -20.98 -16.91
C ALA A 16 1.59 -20.17 -15.78
N THR A 17 1.03 -19.00 -15.44
CA THR A 17 1.55 -18.15 -14.35
C THR A 17 1.41 -18.80 -12.98
N ALA A 18 0.29 -19.50 -12.76
CA ALA A 18 -0.01 -20.25 -11.55
C ALA A 18 0.75 -21.58 -11.45
N ARG A 19 1.46 -21.99 -12.53
CA ARG A 19 2.18 -23.27 -12.63
C ARG A 19 1.27 -24.49 -12.44
N LEU A 20 0.06 -24.40 -13.01
CA LEU A 20 -0.91 -25.48 -13.03
C LEU A 20 -0.70 -26.38 -14.25
N GLU A 21 -1.18 -27.61 -14.17
CA GLU A 21 -1.18 -28.57 -15.29
C GLU A 21 -2.05 -28.03 -16.45
N PRO A 22 -1.47 -27.85 -17.65
CA PRO A 22 -2.16 -27.20 -18.77
C PRO A 22 -3.26 -28.05 -19.42
N ASP A 23 -3.20 -29.37 -19.24
CA ASP A 23 -4.16 -30.35 -19.78
C ASP A 23 -5.30 -30.66 -18.80
N GLN A 24 -5.28 -30.08 -17.59
CA GLN A 24 -6.31 -30.28 -16.58
C GLN A 24 -7.16 -29.02 -16.38
N PRO A 25 -8.47 -29.15 -16.11
CA PRO A 25 -9.34 -28.00 -15.95
C PRO A 25 -8.99 -27.22 -14.68
N ALA A 26 -8.70 -25.93 -14.84
CA ALA A 26 -8.59 -24.98 -13.74
C ALA A 26 -9.82 -24.07 -13.70
N GLN A 27 -10.46 -23.97 -12.53
CA GLN A 27 -11.73 -23.27 -12.35
C GLN A 27 -11.57 -22.06 -11.44
N MET A 28 -12.17 -20.95 -11.86
CA MET A 28 -12.19 -19.68 -11.16
C MET A 28 -13.60 -19.39 -10.64
N TYR A 29 -13.74 -19.26 -9.33
CA TYR A 29 -14.99 -18.92 -8.66
C TYR A 29 -14.96 -17.47 -8.24
N PHE A 30 -15.98 -16.70 -8.61
CA PHE A 30 -16.02 -15.30 -8.25
C PHE A 30 -16.01 -15.14 -6.72
N ARG A 31 -15.09 -14.31 -6.23
CA ARG A 31 -15.01 -13.91 -4.83
C ARG A 31 -15.11 -12.40 -4.78
N LYS A 32 -16.06 -11.87 -4.01
CA LYS A 32 -16.13 -10.42 -3.80
C LYS A 32 -14.84 -9.96 -3.10
N GLY A 33 -13.99 -9.27 -3.84
CA GLY A 33 -12.77 -8.66 -3.33
C GLY A 33 -13.02 -7.29 -2.68
N TRP A 34 -11.97 -6.76 -2.06
CA TRP A 34 -11.95 -5.40 -1.48
C TRP A 34 -11.42 -4.34 -2.46
N SER A 35 -10.93 -4.77 -3.62
CA SER A 35 -10.53 -3.90 -4.74
C SER A 35 -11.66 -3.73 -5.74
N THR A 36 -11.57 -2.70 -6.58
CA THR A 36 -12.45 -2.51 -7.76
C THR A 36 -12.30 -3.61 -8.83
N SER A 37 -11.20 -4.36 -8.79
CA SER A 37 -10.91 -5.46 -9.70
C SER A 37 -11.72 -6.69 -9.34
N ASP A 38 -12.22 -7.39 -10.37
CA ASP A 38 -12.89 -8.69 -10.19
C ASP A 38 -11.88 -9.67 -9.61
N SER A 39 -12.28 -10.35 -8.54
CA SER A 39 -11.43 -11.30 -7.81
C SER A 39 -12.04 -12.69 -7.85
N PHE A 40 -11.18 -13.71 -7.89
CA PHE A 40 -11.58 -15.10 -8.04
C PHE A 40 -10.70 -16.01 -7.19
N GLU A 41 -11.29 -17.08 -6.67
CA GLU A 41 -10.56 -18.23 -6.18
C GLU A 41 -10.30 -19.18 -7.35
N LEU A 42 -9.03 -19.46 -7.63
CA LEU A 42 -8.57 -20.36 -8.66
C LEU A 42 -8.26 -21.72 -8.02
N PHE A 43 -8.90 -22.78 -8.51
CA PHE A 43 -8.60 -24.16 -8.15
C PHE A 43 -8.05 -24.90 -9.37
N GLY A 44 -6.96 -25.63 -9.16
CA GLY A 44 -6.34 -26.47 -10.18
C GLY A 44 -5.35 -27.47 -9.56
N ASN A 45 -4.63 -28.19 -10.41
CA ASN A 45 -3.61 -29.15 -9.99
C ASN A 45 -2.22 -28.68 -10.42
N SER A 46 -1.23 -28.91 -9.57
CA SER A 46 0.21 -28.79 -9.88
C SER A 46 0.85 -30.13 -9.48
N GLY A 47 1.20 -30.95 -10.46
CA GLY A 47 1.47 -32.37 -10.24
C GLY A 47 0.27 -33.09 -9.58
N GLU A 48 0.55 -33.86 -8.52
CA GLU A 48 -0.48 -34.57 -7.75
C GLU A 48 -1.21 -33.67 -6.72
N GLN A 49 -0.75 -32.43 -6.52
CA GLN A 49 -1.28 -31.54 -5.49
C GLN A 49 -2.39 -30.65 -6.05
N ARG A 50 -3.52 -30.61 -5.35
CA ARG A 50 -4.55 -29.58 -5.55
C ARG A 50 -4.08 -28.28 -4.94
N VAL A 51 -4.19 -27.19 -5.70
CA VAL A 51 -3.81 -25.85 -5.25
C VAL A 51 -4.98 -24.89 -5.36
N ALA A 52 -5.05 -23.97 -4.39
CA ALA A 52 -6.01 -22.88 -4.36
C ALA A 52 -5.27 -21.54 -4.32
N LEU A 53 -5.58 -20.64 -5.24
CA LEU A 53 -4.92 -19.34 -5.43
C LEU A 53 -5.95 -18.22 -5.56
N MET A 54 -5.49 -16.98 -5.38
CA MET A 54 -6.29 -15.79 -5.63
C MET A 54 -5.91 -15.22 -6.99
N VAL A 55 -6.91 -14.90 -7.82
CA VAL A 55 -6.72 -14.23 -9.10
C VAL A 55 -7.50 -12.93 -9.09
N LYS A 56 -6.86 -11.84 -9.51
CA LYS A 56 -7.56 -10.59 -9.83
C LYS A 56 -7.45 -10.31 -11.31
N THR A 57 -8.52 -9.77 -11.89
CA THR A 57 -8.60 -9.43 -13.31
C THR A 57 -9.05 -7.99 -13.49
N GLY A 58 -8.71 -7.38 -14.64
CA GLY A 58 -9.09 -6.01 -14.94
C GLY A 58 -8.72 -5.60 -16.35
N LEU A 59 -9.37 -4.55 -16.84
CA LEU A 59 -9.27 -4.10 -18.22
C LEU A 59 -8.35 -2.87 -18.37
N GLY A 60 -7.64 -2.83 -19.49
CA GLY A 60 -6.95 -1.66 -19.99
C GLY A 60 -5.61 -1.33 -19.32
N PRO A 61 -4.99 -0.21 -19.73
CA PRO A 61 -3.65 0.19 -19.27
C PRO A 61 -3.54 0.41 -17.76
N GLN A 62 -4.62 0.83 -17.10
CA GLN A 62 -4.62 1.01 -15.64
C GLN A 62 -4.52 -0.33 -14.91
N ALA A 63 -5.29 -1.35 -15.33
CA ALA A 63 -5.19 -2.70 -14.76
C ALA A 63 -3.78 -3.28 -14.94
N ARG A 64 -3.19 -3.10 -16.14
CA ARG A 64 -1.79 -3.47 -16.41
C ARG A 64 -0.83 -2.83 -15.40
N ALA A 65 -0.92 -1.51 -15.20
CA ALA A 65 -0.03 -0.80 -14.30
C ALA A 65 -0.25 -1.20 -12.83
N LYS A 66 -1.52 -1.40 -12.44
CA LYS A 66 -1.93 -1.81 -11.09
C LYS A 66 -1.39 -3.18 -10.73
N PHE A 67 -1.57 -4.19 -11.59
CA PHE A 67 -1.08 -5.53 -11.33
C PHE A 67 0.45 -5.63 -11.37
N LYS A 68 1.11 -4.84 -12.24
CA LYS A 68 2.57 -4.68 -12.19
C LYS A 68 3.04 -4.10 -10.86
N GLY A 69 2.37 -3.07 -10.36
CA GLY A 69 2.68 -2.43 -9.08
C GLY A 69 2.42 -3.36 -7.88
N GLU A 70 1.33 -4.11 -7.90
CA GLU A 70 0.97 -5.07 -6.85
C GLU A 70 1.97 -6.24 -6.81
N ASP A 71 2.31 -6.84 -7.95
CA ASP A 71 3.33 -7.91 -8.02
C ASP A 71 4.69 -7.45 -7.49
N ALA A 72 5.18 -6.28 -7.94
CA ALA A 72 6.45 -5.73 -7.48
C ALA A 72 6.42 -5.45 -5.97
N SER A 73 5.28 -4.97 -5.45
CA SER A 73 5.08 -4.71 -4.02
C SER A 73 5.11 -6.01 -3.21
N LEU A 74 4.31 -7.02 -3.59
CA LEU A 74 4.25 -8.31 -2.89
C LEU A 74 5.61 -9.02 -2.90
N ARG A 75 6.35 -8.97 -4.01
CA ARG A 75 7.72 -9.51 -4.08
C ARG A 75 8.67 -8.77 -3.14
N ALA A 76 8.65 -7.44 -3.15
CA ALA A 76 9.51 -6.64 -2.28
C ALA A 76 9.20 -6.88 -0.79
N MET A 77 7.93 -7.06 -0.44
CA MET A 77 7.52 -7.37 0.92
C MET A 77 8.01 -8.75 1.36
N ASN A 78 7.80 -9.78 0.55
CA ASN A 78 8.22 -11.14 0.90
C ASN A 78 9.74 -11.32 0.94
N VAL A 79 10.50 -10.50 0.20
CA VAL A 79 11.96 -10.41 0.35
C VAL A 79 12.35 -9.77 1.70
N ALA A 80 11.58 -8.78 2.17
CA ALA A 80 11.89 -8.07 3.41
C ALA A 80 11.42 -8.82 4.67
N LEU A 81 10.24 -9.43 4.61
CA LEU A 81 9.67 -10.23 5.68
C LEU A 81 8.72 -11.26 5.05
N GLU A 82 9.21 -12.48 4.88
CA GLU A 82 8.41 -13.59 4.36
C GLU A 82 7.17 -13.83 5.23
N GLY A 83 6.03 -14.11 4.60
CA GLY A 83 4.76 -14.34 5.29
C GLY A 83 4.09 -13.06 5.84
N PHE A 84 4.65 -11.87 5.59
CA PHE A 84 3.99 -10.61 5.97
C PHE A 84 2.93 -10.16 4.96
N ALA A 85 2.99 -10.63 3.72
CA ALA A 85 2.00 -10.39 2.67
C ALA A 85 1.88 -11.64 1.79
N PRO A 86 0.76 -11.83 1.05
CA PRO A 86 0.60 -12.94 0.11
C PRO A 86 1.79 -13.05 -0.85
N ARG A 87 2.21 -14.27 -1.17
CA ARG A 87 3.18 -14.46 -2.26
C ARG A 87 2.55 -14.14 -3.60
N SER A 88 3.31 -13.47 -4.48
CA SER A 88 2.91 -13.26 -5.88
C SER A 88 3.47 -14.37 -6.76
N PHE A 89 2.60 -15.00 -7.54
CA PHE A 89 2.99 -15.98 -8.57
C PHE A 89 3.34 -15.27 -9.88
N GLY A 90 2.68 -14.14 -10.15
CA GLY A 90 2.98 -13.27 -11.27
C GLY A 90 1.75 -12.52 -11.76
N TRP A 91 1.98 -11.64 -12.72
CA TRP A 91 0.94 -10.89 -13.40
C TRP A 91 1.17 -10.94 -14.91
N GLY A 92 0.12 -10.75 -15.69
CA GLY A 92 0.19 -10.91 -17.13
C GLY A 92 -1.00 -10.32 -17.86
N ARG A 93 -0.93 -10.42 -19.18
CA ARG A 93 -2.05 -10.15 -20.08
C ARG A 93 -2.74 -11.48 -20.39
N MET A 94 -4.07 -11.50 -20.44
CA MET A 94 -4.82 -12.68 -20.84
C MET A 94 -4.48 -13.08 -22.28
N GLU A 95 -4.53 -14.38 -22.59
CA GLU A 95 -4.40 -14.86 -23.96
C GLU A 95 -5.69 -14.60 -24.76
N GLY A 96 -6.85 -14.79 -24.13
CA GLY A 96 -8.17 -14.62 -24.75
C GLY A 96 -8.58 -13.16 -25.03
N ASP A 97 -8.02 -12.19 -24.32
CA ASP A 97 -8.30 -10.76 -24.51
C ASP A 97 -7.04 -9.90 -24.30
N GLN A 98 -6.58 -9.26 -25.38
CA GLN A 98 -5.40 -8.40 -25.39
C GLN A 98 -5.55 -7.13 -24.52
N ASN A 99 -6.76 -6.79 -24.13
CA ASN A 99 -7.06 -5.65 -23.26
C ASN A 99 -7.33 -6.06 -21.80
N GLU A 100 -7.32 -7.35 -21.47
CA GLU A 100 -7.51 -7.86 -20.12
C GLU A 100 -6.19 -8.30 -19.49
N TYR A 101 -6.01 -7.98 -18.21
CA TYR A 101 -4.82 -8.30 -17.43
C TYR A 101 -5.22 -9.03 -16.16
N PHE A 102 -4.26 -9.74 -15.57
CA PHE A 102 -4.46 -10.46 -14.33
C PHE A 102 -3.23 -10.40 -13.42
N ILE A 103 -3.43 -10.72 -12.15
CA ILE A 103 -2.39 -11.12 -11.19
C ILE A 103 -2.84 -12.37 -10.45
N VAL A 104 -1.91 -13.28 -10.21
CA VAL A 104 -2.09 -14.50 -9.41
C VAL A 104 -1.28 -14.37 -8.12
N THR A 105 -1.95 -14.54 -6.98
CA THR A 105 -1.33 -14.49 -5.65
C THR A 105 -1.74 -15.70 -4.83
N GLU A 106 -1.03 -15.91 -3.73
CA GLU A 106 -1.44 -16.81 -2.67
C GLU A 106 -2.84 -16.46 -2.17
N LEU A 107 -3.64 -17.49 -1.92
CA LEU A 107 -4.96 -17.38 -1.30
C LEU A 107 -4.79 -17.41 0.22
N LEU A 108 -4.98 -16.28 0.89
CA LEU A 108 -4.99 -16.23 2.35
C LEU A 108 -6.43 -16.27 2.86
N GLU A 109 -6.68 -17.15 3.83
CA GLU A 109 -7.92 -17.14 4.59
C GLU A 109 -7.91 -16.01 5.61
N VAL A 110 -9.06 -15.34 5.73
CA VAL A 110 -9.20 -14.12 6.51
C VAL A 110 -10.26 -14.34 7.59
N VAL A 111 -9.82 -14.37 8.85
CA VAL A 111 -10.61 -14.45 10.07
C VAL A 111 -10.74 -13.06 10.69
N MET A 112 -11.97 -12.57 10.82
CA MET A 112 -12.27 -11.28 11.47
C MET A 112 -12.46 -11.47 12.97
N GLY A 113 -11.95 -10.53 13.79
CA GLY A 113 -12.41 -10.39 15.19
C GLY A 113 -11.34 -10.30 16.28
N SER A 114 -10.05 -10.56 16.00
CA SER A 114 -8.99 -10.44 17.02
C SER A 114 -8.14 -9.18 16.80
N PRO A 115 -7.73 -8.43 17.85
CA PRO A 115 -6.77 -7.34 17.71
C PRO A 115 -5.49 -7.81 17.01
N PRO A 116 -4.84 -6.99 16.18
CA PRO A 116 -3.60 -7.36 15.51
C PRO A 116 -2.45 -7.38 16.53
N VAL A 117 -2.32 -8.49 17.26
CA VAL A 117 -1.31 -8.68 18.31
C VAL A 117 0.01 -9.00 17.62
N GLY A 118 0.89 -8.00 17.51
CA GLY A 118 2.23 -8.13 16.94
C GLY A 118 2.44 -7.49 15.56
N LEU A 119 1.38 -6.98 14.91
CA LEU A 119 1.50 -6.26 13.63
C LEU A 119 2.48 -5.08 13.70
N GLY A 120 2.48 -4.33 14.81
CA GLY A 120 3.45 -3.24 15.02
C GLY A 120 4.89 -3.74 15.01
N ARG A 121 5.17 -4.88 15.66
CA ARG A 121 6.50 -5.51 15.68
C ARG A 121 6.91 -6.03 14.31
N ARG A 122 5.99 -6.69 13.58
CA ARG A 122 6.26 -7.20 12.22
C ARG A 122 6.53 -6.06 11.25
N LEU A 123 5.74 -4.98 11.32
CA LEU A 123 5.96 -3.78 10.53
C LEU A 123 7.33 -3.15 10.82
N SER A 124 7.70 -3.01 12.11
CA SER A 124 9.02 -2.52 12.53
C SER A 124 10.16 -3.39 11.96
N ARG A 125 10.03 -4.73 11.98
CA ARG A 125 11.02 -5.65 11.39
C ARG A 125 11.18 -5.46 9.89
N MET A 126 10.07 -5.27 9.15
CA MET A 126 10.11 -4.99 7.72
C MET A 126 10.76 -3.63 7.43
N HIS A 127 10.41 -2.60 8.21
CA HIS A 127 10.96 -1.25 8.08
C HIS A 127 12.46 -1.17 8.40
N SER A 128 12.96 -2.11 9.22
CA SER A 128 14.38 -2.19 9.60
C SER A 128 15.26 -2.91 8.55
N GLN A 129 14.67 -3.43 7.47
CA GLN A 129 15.43 -4.07 6.41
C GLN A 129 16.24 -3.04 5.60
N PRO A 130 17.45 -3.40 5.12
CA PRO A 130 18.24 -2.50 4.29
C PRO A 130 17.47 -2.02 3.05
N THR A 131 17.57 -0.73 2.77
CA THR A 131 17.07 -0.14 1.54
C THR A 131 18.09 -0.36 0.42
N PRO A 132 17.68 -0.93 -0.73
CA PRO A 132 18.56 -1.10 -1.88
C PRO A 132 18.90 0.26 -2.50
N ILE A 133 20.09 0.34 -3.08
CA ILE A 133 20.53 1.50 -3.86
C ILE A 133 19.95 1.36 -5.28
N PRO A 134 19.10 2.29 -5.75
CA PRO A 134 18.56 2.22 -7.11
C PRO A 134 19.65 2.53 -8.16
N PRO A 135 19.50 2.04 -9.41
CA PRO A 135 20.59 2.06 -10.42
C PRO A 135 21.20 3.44 -10.73
N SER A 136 20.43 4.52 -10.57
CA SER A 136 20.86 5.89 -10.88
C SER A 136 21.39 6.67 -9.68
N PHE A 137 21.62 6.02 -8.54
CA PHE A 137 22.03 6.66 -7.29
C PHE A 137 23.25 5.96 -6.69
N GLU A 138 24.05 6.71 -5.93
CA GLU A 138 25.24 6.20 -5.23
C GLU A 138 24.94 5.81 -3.77
N ALA A 139 23.74 6.13 -3.29
CA ALA A 139 23.26 5.88 -1.94
C ALA A 139 21.77 5.51 -1.97
N PRO A 140 21.21 4.95 -0.87
CA PRO A 140 19.77 4.73 -0.75
C PRO A 140 18.97 6.00 -1.08
N ALA A 141 17.85 5.82 -1.78
CA ALA A 141 16.98 6.91 -2.21
C ALA A 141 15.50 6.54 -1.99
N PHE A 142 14.61 7.52 -2.13
CA PHE A 142 13.17 7.35 -1.93
C PHE A 142 12.46 7.11 -3.25
N GLY A 143 11.56 6.14 -3.30
CA GLY A 143 10.88 5.76 -4.52
C GLY A 143 10.68 4.26 -4.63
N PHE A 144 10.44 3.79 -5.84
CA PHE A 144 10.22 2.38 -6.13
C PHE A 144 10.48 2.12 -7.61
N SER A 145 10.68 0.86 -7.99
CA SER A 145 11.00 0.50 -9.37
C SER A 145 9.82 0.72 -10.34
N VAL A 146 8.59 0.81 -9.83
CA VAL A 146 7.36 0.95 -10.61
C VAL A 146 6.36 1.85 -9.91
N THR A 147 5.45 2.45 -10.67
CA THR A 147 4.22 3.06 -10.13
C THR A 147 3.42 2.01 -9.35
N THR A 148 3.02 2.34 -8.13
CA THR A 148 2.12 1.52 -7.31
C THR A 148 0.77 2.20 -7.15
N PHE A 149 -0.22 1.51 -6.58
CA PHE A 149 -1.60 2.01 -6.53
C PHE A 149 -2.18 1.95 -5.13
N CYS A 150 -2.73 3.09 -4.71
CA CYS A 150 -3.59 3.20 -3.55
C CYS A 150 -5.04 3.04 -4.00
N GLY A 151 -5.59 1.83 -3.91
CA GLY A 151 -6.90 1.59 -4.54
C GLY A 151 -6.79 1.88 -6.03
N GLU A 152 -7.47 2.92 -6.53
CA GLU A 152 -7.40 3.36 -7.92
C GLU A 152 -6.42 4.52 -8.18
N ILE A 153 -5.82 5.07 -7.12
CA ILE A 153 -4.98 6.25 -7.21
C ILE A 153 -3.54 5.81 -7.52
N PRO A 154 -2.98 6.19 -8.69
CA PRO A 154 -1.58 5.91 -9.00
C PRO A 154 -0.67 6.71 -8.07
N GLN A 155 0.40 6.05 -7.60
CA GLN A 155 1.46 6.66 -6.81
C GLN A 155 2.74 6.68 -7.65
N ASP A 156 3.13 7.87 -8.09
CA ASP A 156 4.42 8.07 -8.75
C ASP A 156 5.54 7.74 -7.75
N ASN A 157 6.46 6.88 -8.18
CA ASN A 157 7.55 6.38 -7.36
C ASN A 157 8.91 6.69 -7.97
N THR A 158 8.96 7.66 -8.89
CA THR A 158 10.19 8.17 -9.45
C THR A 158 11.16 8.54 -8.33
N TRP A 159 12.38 8.01 -8.42
CA TRP A 159 13.34 8.09 -7.34
C TRP A 159 13.79 9.53 -7.04
N LYS A 160 14.00 9.84 -5.76
CA LYS A 160 14.50 11.13 -5.25
C LYS A 160 15.50 10.89 -4.14
N ALA A 161 16.55 11.72 -4.08
CA ALA A 161 17.57 11.62 -3.03
C ALA A 161 17.09 12.12 -1.66
N SER A 162 16.05 12.94 -1.63
CA SER A 162 15.57 13.61 -0.42
C SER A 162 14.12 13.22 -0.12
N TRP A 163 13.86 12.83 1.11
CA TRP A 163 12.50 12.54 1.57
C TRP A 163 11.53 13.73 1.47
N PRO A 164 11.86 14.96 1.95
CA PRO A 164 11.01 16.13 1.74
C PRO A 164 10.63 16.33 0.27
N GLN A 165 11.61 16.20 -0.63
CA GLN A 165 11.36 16.35 -2.06
C GLN A 165 10.40 15.29 -2.57
N PHE A 166 10.64 14.02 -2.24
CA PHE A 166 9.77 12.91 -2.61
C PHE A 166 8.35 13.07 -2.06
N TYR A 167 8.22 13.45 -0.79
CA TYR A 167 6.93 13.63 -0.14
C TYR A 167 6.12 14.78 -0.76
N VAL A 168 6.76 15.88 -1.15
CA VAL A 168 6.06 17.00 -1.80
C VAL A 168 5.72 16.66 -3.25
N GLU A 169 6.71 16.27 -4.05
CA GLU A 169 6.57 16.11 -5.50
C GLU A 169 5.85 14.83 -5.91
N ASN A 170 6.02 13.74 -5.16
CA ASN A 170 5.46 12.43 -5.51
C ASN A 170 4.27 12.03 -4.63
N ARG A 171 3.97 12.76 -3.54
CA ARG A 171 2.81 12.48 -2.66
C ARG A 171 1.83 13.64 -2.61
N LEU A 172 2.13 14.72 -1.88
CA LEU A 172 1.17 15.78 -1.55
C LEU A 172 0.61 16.51 -2.79
N ARG A 173 1.46 16.97 -3.70
CA ARG A 173 1.00 17.70 -4.89
C ARG A 173 0.22 16.81 -5.87
N PRO A 174 0.71 15.61 -6.22
CA PRO A 174 -0.06 14.71 -7.10
C PRO A 174 -1.42 14.34 -6.53
N ILE A 175 -1.52 14.04 -5.23
CA ILE A 175 -2.81 13.65 -4.67
C ILE A 175 -3.82 14.81 -4.68
N CYS A 176 -3.35 16.03 -4.36
CA CYS A 176 -4.16 17.23 -4.45
C CYS A 176 -4.69 17.42 -5.89
N HIS A 177 -3.81 17.33 -6.89
CA HIS A 177 -4.19 17.47 -8.29
C HIS A 177 -5.20 16.39 -8.75
N ILE A 178 -4.97 15.13 -8.38
CA ILE A 178 -5.86 14.01 -8.73
C ILE A 178 -7.26 14.24 -8.16
N ILE A 179 -7.36 14.64 -6.89
CA ILE A 179 -8.65 14.84 -6.23
C ILE A 179 -9.37 16.08 -6.78
N SER A 180 -8.66 17.20 -6.96
CA SER A 180 -9.24 18.40 -7.58
C SER A 180 -9.78 18.13 -8.98
N THR A 181 -9.13 17.23 -9.74
CA THR A 181 -9.59 16.85 -11.08
C THR A 181 -10.79 15.90 -11.03
N ALA A 182 -10.83 14.98 -10.07
CA ALA A 182 -11.87 13.96 -9.98
C ALA A 182 -13.17 14.45 -9.29
N SER A 183 -13.06 15.31 -8.28
CA SER A 183 -14.18 15.76 -7.43
C SER A 183 -14.55 17.24 -7.62
N GLY A 184 -13.82 17.96 -8.49
CA GLY A 184 -13.94 19.40 -8.64
C GLY A 184 -12.94 20.15 -7.77
N ARG A 185 -12.60 21.38 -8.18
CA ARG A 185 -11.60 22.20 -7.48
C ARG A 185 -12.10 22.67 -6.13
N ASP A 186 -11.20 22.67 -5.17
CA ASP A 186 -11.39 23.23 -3.83
C ASP A 186 -10.25 24.21 -3.54
N PRO A 187 -10.40 25.50 -3.92
CA PRO A 187 -9.32 26.48 -3.82
C PRO A 187 -8.80 26.67 -2.40
N GLU A 188 -9.67 26.54 -1.39
CA GLU A 188 -9.29 26.69 0.02
C GLU A 188 -8.39 25.52 0.45
N LEU A 189 -8.80 24.28 0.16
CA LEU A 189 -8.00 23.08 0.44
C LEU A 189 -6.66 23.12 -0.29
N GLU A 190 -6.67 23.46 -1.59
CA GLU A 190 -5.47 23.60 -2.42
C GLU A 190 -4.50 24.64 -1.83
N GLN A 191 -5.00 25.81 -1.42
CA GLN A 191 -4.19 26.87 -0.82
C GLN A 191 -3.57 26.43 0.51
N GLN A 192 -4.35 25.77 1.39
CA GLN A 192 -3.86 25.31 2.68
C GLN A 192 -2.80 24.20 2.52
N ILE A 193 -2.97 23.30 1.55
CA ILE A 193 -1.97 22.27 1.24
C ILE A 193 -0.66 22.92 0.77
N GLU A 194 -0.72 23.92 -0.12
CA GLU A 194 0.50 24.62 -0.56
C GLU A 194 1.16 25.41 0.57
N ARG A 195 0.39 26.00 1.51
CA ARG A 195 0.96 26.59 2.73
C ARG A 195 1.68 25.55 3.59
N VAL A 196 1.07 24.38 3.80
CA VAL A 196 1.72 23.28 4.54
C VAL A 196 3.01 22.83 3.85
N ILE A 197 2.99 22.69 2.52
CA ILE A 197 4.18 22.36 1.72
C ILE A 197 5.28 23.41 1.89
N LYS A 198 4.92 24.68 1.87
CA LYS A 198 5.88 25.80 1.92
C LYS A 198 6.45 26.01 3.33
N ASP A 199 5.60 25.99 4.35
CA ASP A 199 5.96 26.49 5.68
C ASP A 199 6.24 25.35 6.67
N VAL A 200 5.54 24.22 6.55
CA VAL A 200 5.59 23.12 7.54
C VAL A 200 6.60 22.05 7.14
N VAL A 201 6.54 21.57 5.89
CA VAL A 201 7.40 20.48 5.41
C VAL A 201 8.90 20.78 5.59
N PRO A 202 9.42 21.98 5.24
CA PRO A 202 10.84 22.28 5.41
C PRO A 202 11.26 22.31 6.88
N VAL A 203 10.36 22.74 7.78
CA VAL A 203 10.65 22.79 9.22
C VAL A 203 10.71 21.38 9.81
N LEU A 204 9.70 20.56 9.54
CA LEU A 204 9.61 19.21 10.13
C LEU A 204 10.67 18.25 9.61
N PHE A 205 11.02 18.34 8.33
CA PHE A 205 12.00 17.42 7.74
C PHE A 205 13.40 18.00 7.64
N GLY A 206 13.56 19.33 7.54
CA GLY A 206 14.89 19.97 7.51
C GLY A 206 15.65 19.88 8.84
N ARG A 207 14.95 19.53 9.93
CA ARG A 207 15.55 19.28 11.26
C ARG A 207 15.94 17.81 11.47
N MET A 208 15.52 16.90 10.59
CA MET A 208 15.85 15.48 10.77
C MET A 208 17.34 15.23 10.53
N GLY A 209 17.98 14.50 11.45
CA GLY A 209 19.26 13.85 11.16
C GLY A 209 19.03 12.64 10.24
N HIS A 210 19.98 12.38 9.34
CA HIS A 210 20.05 11.25 8.37
C HIS A 210 18.77 10.42 8.15
N GLU A 211 18.19 10.53 6.96
CA GLU A 211 16.88 9.98 6.61
C GLU A 211 16.86 8.43 6.62
N ASN A 212 16.07 7.83 7.52
CA ASN A 212 15.83 6.38 7.51
C ASN A 212 14.85 6.01 6.41
N ILE A 213 15.30 5.18 5.46
CA ILE A 213 14.49 4.71 4.34
C ILE A 213 13.88 3.34 4.68
N SER A 214 12.56 3.22 4.50
CA SER A 214 11.69 2.12 4.92
C SER A 214 10.67 1.77 3.84
N ARG A 215 10.21 0.51 3.77
CA ARG A 215 9.22 0.05 2.78
C ARG A 215 7.78 0.29 3.24
N ARG A 216 6.90 0.83 2.39
CA ARG A 216 5.44 0.93 2.65
C ARG A 216 4.69 -0.38 2.37
N SER A 217 3.61 -0.68 3.10
CA SER A 217 2.60 -1.70 2.76
C SER A 217 1.21 -1.37 3.29
N ARG A 218 0.14 -1.82 2.63
CA ARG A 218 -1.26 -1.62 3.06
C ARG A 218 -1.84 -2.90 3.64
N GLY A 219 -2.80 -2.72 4.57
CA GLY A 219 -3.82 -3.71 4.93
C GLY A 219 -3.53 -4.49 6.22
N ARG A 220 -4.59 -4.85 6.95
CA ARG A 220 -4.63 -5.81 8.06
C ARG A 220 -5.32 -7.06 7.51
N PHE A 221 -5.12 -8.26 8.06
CA PHE A 221 -6.16 -9.23 8.48
C PHE A 221 -5.48 -10.53 8.98
N ILE A 222 -6.23 -11.32 9.76
CA ILE A 222 -5.74 -12.49 10.50
C ILE A 222 -6.16 -13.74 9.75
N GLY A 223 -5.37 -14.81 9.68
CA GLY A 223 -5.74 -16.05 9.00
C GLY A 223 -5.49 -17.29 9.85
N ARG A 224 -6.38 -18.27 9.75
CA ARG A 224 -6.16 -19.64 10.22
C ARG A 224 -5.71 -20.47 9.03
N GLY A 225 -4.55 -21.10 9.15
CA GLY A 225 -4.27 -22.36 8.47
C GLY A 225 -4.47 -23.50 9.45
N GLU A 226 -4.46 -24.73 8.94
CA GLU A 226 -4.54 -25.99 9.70
C GLU A 226 -3.56 -26.07 10.91
N PRO A 227 -3.81 -26.96 11.90
CA PRO A 227 -3.49 -26.78 13.33
C PRO A 227 -2.04 -26.55 13.77
N GLU A 228 -1.05 -26.53 12.87
CA GLU A 228 0.38 -26.46 13.22
C GLU A 228 1.08 -25.13 12.91
N HIS A 229 0.37 -24.12 12.36
CA HIS A 229 0.98 -22.81 12.10
C HIS A 229 0.30 -21.70 12.92
N SER A 230 1.12 -20.96 13.66
CA SER A 230 0.69 -19.82 14.48
C SER A 230 -0.10 -18.82 13.65
N VAL A 231 -1.19 -18.31 14.22
CA VAL A 231 -1.94 -17.19 13.67
C VAL A 231 -1.01 -15.97 13.62
N GLU A 232 -0.61 -15.54 12.43
CA GLU A 232 0.28 -14.39 12.23
C GLU A 232 -0.44 -13.23 11.54
N ASP A 233 -0.09 -12.00 11.94
CA ASP A 233 -0.58 -10.78 11.29
C ASP A 233 0.07 -10.59 9.91
N PHE A 234 -0.75 -10.40 8.88
CA PHE A 234 -0.32 -10.07 7.53
C PHE A 234 -1.04 -8.85 6.97
N VAL A 235 -0.53 -8.35 5.84
CA VAL A 235 -1.02 -7.19 5.13
C VAL A 235 -1.45 -7.54 3.70
N LEU A 236 -2.46 -6.82 3.17
CA LEU A 236 -3.09 -7.10 1.88
C LEU A 236 -3.16 -5.87 0.98
N GLY A 237 -2.93 -6.08 -0.31
CA GLY A 237 -3.00 -5.04 -1.34
C GLY A 237 -1.95 -3.94 -1.16
N PRO A 238 -0.66 -4.29 -1.04
CA PRO A 238 0.39 -3.32 -0.75
C PRO A 238 0.59 -2.32 -1.89
N ALA A 239 0.94 -1.09 -1.51
CA ALA A 239 1.32 -0.02 -2.43
C ALA A 239 2.75 0.42 -2.06
N CYS A 240 3.73 -0.43 -2.34
CA CYS A 240 5.08 -0.26 -1.81
C CYS A 240 5.81 0.94 -2.42
N PHE A 241 6.68 1.51 -1.59
CA PHE A 241 7.80 2.36 -1.97
C PHE A 241 8.77 2.45 -0.78
N TYR A 242 9.99 2.87 -1.05
CA TYR A 242 11.01 3.22 -0.07
C TYR A 242 10.82 4.68 0.35
N GLY A 243 10.46 4.90 1.61
CA GLY A 243 9.98 6.14 2.20
C GLY A 243 10.39 6.28 3.66
N HIS A 244 10.11 7.42 4.30
CA HIS A 244 10.36 7.56 5.73
C HIS A 244 9.49 6.59 6.56
N SER A 245 10.06 5.91 7.55
CA SER A 245 9.38 4.83 8.29
C SER A 245 8.12 5.29 9.04
N GLU A 246 8.11 6.52 9.56
CA GLU A 246 6.94 7.08 10.24
C GLU A 246 5.75 7.37 9.31
N TYR A 247 5.97 7.36 7.99
CA TYR A 247 4.91 7.60 7.01
C TYR A 247 3.73 6.61 7.16
N GLU A 248 4.02 5.33 7.41
CA GLU A 248 2.99 4.31 7.60
C GLU A 248 2.20 4.51 8.91
N LEU A 249 2.81 5.14 9.92
CA LEU A 249 2.15 5.43 11.20
C LEU A 249 1.02 6.46 11.01
N GLY A 250 1.15 7.38 10.04
CA GLY A 250 0.07 8.28 9.65
C GLY A 250 -1.13 7.52 9.09
N ALA A 251 -0.88 6.54 8.21
CA ALA A 251 -1.95 5.69 7.69
C ALA A 251 -2.61 4.84 8.81
N ALA A 252 -1.83 4.30 9.73
CA ALA A 252 -2.35 3.56 10.89
C ALA A 252 -3.30 4.40 11.75
N ARG A 253 -3.03 5.71 11.90
CA ARG A 253 -3.94 6.65 12.59
C ARG A 253 -5.25 6.85 11.84
N VAL A 254 -5.20 7.03 10.51
CA VAL A 254 -6.41 7.12 9.67
C VAL A 254 -7.30 5.89 9.83
N TYR A 255 -6.70 4.70 9.93
CA TYR A 255 -7.44 3.44 10.14
C TYR A 255 -7.78 3.14 11.61
N GLY A 256 -7.49 4.05 12.54
CA GLY A 256 -7.86 3.91 13.95
C GLY A 256 -7.15 2.76 14.67
N PHE A 257 -5.89 2.48 14.33
CA PHE A 257 -5.13 1.44 15.01
C PHE A 257 -4.95 1.77 16.50
N PRO A 258 -5.01 0.76 17.40
CA PRO A 258 -4.96 1.01 18.85
C PRO A 258 -3.56 1.42 19.33
N PRO A 259 -3.42 2.07 20.50
CA PRO A 259 -2.12 2.50 21.05
C PRO A 259 -1.06 1.40 21.10
N VAL A 260 -1.47 0.16 21.46
CA VAL A 260 -0.58 -1.01 21.53
C VAL A 260 0.17 -1.28 20.22
N PHE A 261 -0.41 -0.97 19.05
CA PHE A 261 0.28 -1.09 17.76
C PHE A 261 1.48 -0.16 17.66
N PHE A 262 1.32 1.10 18.10
CA PHE A 262 2.38 2.10 18.06
C PHE A 262 3.46 1.81 19.11
N GLU A 263 3.06 1.32 20.29
CA GLU A 263 3.98 0.87 21.34
C GLU A 263 4.83 -0.30 20.84
N ASP A 264 4.20 -1.33 20.26
CA ASP A 264 4.89 -2.47 19.67
C ASP A 264 5.84 -2.09 18.54
N TYR A 265 5.43 -1.14 17.68
CA TYR A 265 6.29 -0.64 16.61
C TYR A 265 7.52 0.09 17.18
N HIS A 266 7.30 0.99 18.15
CA HIS A 266 8.37 1.80 18.72
C HIS A 266 9.28 1.07 19.70
N PHE A 267 8.88 -0.12 20.16
CA PHE A 267 9.74 -1.00 20.93
C PHE A 267 11.02 -1.39 20.16
N SER A 268 10.93 -1.56 18.85
CA SER A 268 12.07 -1.97 17.99
C SER A 268 12.53 -0.88 17.02
N THR A 269 11.67 0.07 16.68
CA THR A 269 12.04 1.23 15.84
C THR A 269 11.84 2.53 16.61
N PRO A 270 12.92 3.13 17.16
CA PRO A 270 12.83 4.42 17.85
C PRO A 270 12.18 5.50 16.99
N ARG A 271 11.57 6.48 17.64
CA ARG A 271 11.07 7.69 16.96
C ARG A 271 12.26 8.42 16.34
N SER A 272 12.08 8.98 15.15
CA SER A 272 13.15 9.70 14.47
C SER A 272 13.45 11.00 15.20
N GLU A 273 14.70 11.43 15.19
CA GLU A 273 15.10 12.71 15.75
C GLU A 273 14.70 13.87 14.80
N PRO A 274 14.33 15.05 15.33
CA PRO A 274 14.09 15.33 16.74
C PRO A 274 12.79 14.66 17.23
N ILE A 275 12.84 14.01 18.39
CA ILE A 275 11.69 13.25 18.95
C ILE A 275 10.48 14.15 19.19
N GLU A 276 10.68 15.41 19.58
CA GLU A 276 9.60 16.38 19.82
C GLU A 276 8.75 16.67 18.57
N ASP A 277 9.34 16.50 17.38
CA ASP A 277 8.64 16.70 16.10
C ASP A 277 7.94 15.43 15.61
N TRP A 278 8.15 14.27 16.25
CA TRP A 278 7.55 12.99 15.85
C TRP A 278 6.03 13.06 15.70
N TYR A 279 5.35 13.63 16.70
CA TYR A 279 3.90 13.74 16.67
C TYR A 279 3.43 14.54 15.45
N TRP A 280 4.13 15.63 15.14
CA TRP A 280 3.80 16.52 14.03
C TRP A 280 4.11 15.90 12.67
N ARG A 281 5.19 15.13 12.54
CA ARG A 281 5.48 14.35 11.33
C ARG A 281 4.40 13.29 11.07
N VAL A 282 4.03 12.54 12.10
CA VAL A 282 2.95 11.54 12.01
C VAL A 282 1.61 12.19 11.66
N LEU A 283 1.31 13.36 12.23
CA LEU A 283 0.10 14.12 11.90
C LEU A 283 0.12 14.63 10.45
N LEU A 284 1.27 15.07 9.94
CA LEU A 284 1.45 15.42 8.53
C LEU A 284 1.25 14.22 7.60
N TYR A 285 1.66 13.01 7.99
CA TYR A 285 1.38 11.79 7.23
C TYR A 285 -0.08 11.34 7.31
N GLU A 286 -0.73 11.54 8.46
CA GLU A 286 -2.18 11.34 8.62
C GLU A 286 -2.97 12.23 7.67
N LEU A 287 -2.59 13.52 7.54
CA LEU A 287 -3.16 14.45 6.56
C LEU A 287 -3.12 13.87 5.14
N TYR A 288 -1.96 13.36 4.70
CA TYR A 288 -1.85 12.73 3.39
C TYR A 288 -2.80 11.53 3.25
N GLY A 289 -2.91 10.68 4.27
CA GLY A 289 -3.82 9.54 4.28
C GLY A 289 -5.30 9.95 4.15
N LEU A 290 -5.71 10.99 4.88
CA LEU A 290 -7.08 11.53 4.81
C LEU A 290 -7.41 12.11 3.44
N ILE A 291 -6.47 12.84 2.84
CA ILE A 291 -6.63 13.36 1.48
C ILE A 291 -6.70 12.17 0.50
N GLN A 292 -5.79 11.20 0.61
CA GLN A 292 -5.66 10.10 -0.33
C GLN A 292 -6.86 9.14 -0.38
N ILE A 293 -7.71 9.09 0.65
CA ILE A 293 -8.82 8.12 0.69
C ILE A 293 -10.18 8.86 0.74
N PRO A 294 -10.65 9.45 -0.40
CA PRO A 294 -11.97 10.09 -0.48
C PRO A 294 -13.13 9.14 -0.15
N SER A 295 -12.91 7.83 -0.26
CA SER A 295 -13.88 6.77 0.03
C SER A 295 -14.17 6.56 1.53
N ILE A 296 -13.56 7.33 2.44
CA ILE A 296 -13.85 7.28 3.89
C ILE A 296 -15.17 7.99 4.25
N GLY A 297 -15.81 8.69 3.31
CA GLY A 297 -17.14 9.28 3.49
C GLY A 297 -17.12 10.78 3.84
N PRO A 298 -18.29 11.38 4.12
CA PRO A 298 -18.38 12.82 4.41
C PRO A 298 -17.61 13.19 5.69
N GLY A 299 -16.85 14.29 5.66
CA GLY A 299 -16.11 14.83 6.82
C GLY A 299 -14.57 14.70 6.78
N TYR A 300 -14.00 14.00 5.79
CA TYR A 300 -12.54 13.91 5.65
C TYR A 300 -11.88 15.27 5.38
N ARG A 301 -12.55 16.11 4.57
CA ARG A 301 -12.11 17.47 4.26
C ARG A 301 -11.94 18.29 5.54
N ASP A 302 -12.93 18.26 6.43
CA ASP A 302 -12.89 19.03 7.68
C ASP A 302 -11.77 18.54 8.61
N SER A 303 -11.52 17.23 8.63
CA SER A 303 -10.41 16.62 9.36
C SER A 303 -9.05 17.06 8.78
N ALA A 304 -8.90 17.01 7.45
CA ALA A 304 -7.70 17.48 6.76
C ALA A 304 -7.47 18.98 7.03
N MET A 305 -8.50 19.82 6.89
CA MET A 305 -8.45 21.25 7.20
C MET A 305 -8.09 21.51 8.66
N SER A 306 -8.61 20.72 9.60
CA SER A 306 -8.25 20.81 11.02
C SER A 306 -6.78 20.52 11.26
N ILE A 307 -6.25 19.44 10.66
CA ILE A 307 -4.82 19.11 10.74
C ILE A 307 -3.95 20.21 10.16
N MET A 308 -4.29 20.73 8.97
CA MET A 308 -3.53 21.82 8.35
C MET A 308 -3.53 23.08 9.22
N ARG A 309 -4.66 23.46 9.83
CA ARG A 309 -4.72 24.58 10.77
C ARG A 309 -3.81 24.38 11.97
N MET A 310 -3.79 23.18 12.57
CA MET A 310 -2.90 22.87 13.69
C MET A 310 -1.42 22.97 13.30
N LEU A 311 -1.06 22.40 12.14
CA LEU A 311 0.31 22.44 11.62
C LEU A 311 0.75 23.88 11.32
N LEU A 312 -0.09 24.67 10.66
CA LEU A 312 0.20 26.05 10.31
C LEU A 312 0.21 26.97 11.52
N LEU A 313 -0.62 26.72 12.54
CA LEU A 313 -0.53 27.46 13.81
C LEU A 313 0.82 27.22 14.51
N LYS A 314 1.37 26.01 14.40
CA LYS A 314 2.61 25.62 15.07
C LYS A 314 3.87 26.03 14.30
N PHE A 315 3.86 25.90 12.98
CA PHE A 315 5.05 26.03 12.13
C PHE A 315 4.89 27.03 10.97
N GLY A 316 3.67 27.49 10.70
CA GLY A 316 3.38 28.41 9.61
C GLY A 316 4.02 29.77 9.84
N THR A 317 4.39 30.43 8.74
CA THR A 317 4.72 31.86 8.80
C THR A 317 3.44 32.67 8.99
N PRO A 318 3.46 33.76 9.80
CA PRO A 318 2.35 34.69 9.86
C PRO A 318 2.00 35.21 8.45
N ASP A 319 0.71 35.38 8.19
CA ASP A 319 0.21 36.05 6.99
C ASP A 319 0.46 37.56 7.04
#